data_AF-A0AAU7D2A1-F1
#
_entry.id   AF-A0AAU7D2A1-F1
#
_cell.length_a   1.000
_cell.length_b   1.000
_cell.length_c   1.000
_cell.angle_alpha   90.00
_cell.angle_beta   90.00
_cell.angle_gamma   90.00
#
_symmetry.space_group_name_H-M   'P 1'
#
loop_
_entity.id
_entity.type
_entity.pdbx_description
1 polymer ?
#
loop_
_entity_poly.entity_id
_entity_poly.type
_entity_poly.pdbx_seq_one_letter_code
_entity_poly.pdbx_strand_id
1 'polypeptide(L)'
;MTNLDWSGGALAEGLRCYRNEEFFLAHEHWEGVWLEAREPEKTFLQALIQTTAAFHHLQRGNRRGTASLLRAALRRLGPYESSFGGVMVGPLREEISAWLQVLEAGDASLRLAFPEIRLEHGPKLISPV
;
A
#
# COMPACT_ATOMS: atom_id res chain seq x y z
N MET A 1 -15.07 14.78 -3.59
CA MET A 1 -14.36 14.41 -2.35
C MET A 1 -14.11 12.92 -2.42
N THR A 2 -12.83 12.53 -2.52
CA THR A 2 -12.35 11.16 -2.49
C THR A 2 -12.68 10.56 -1.12
N ASN A 3 -13.50 9.51 -1.06
CA ASN A 3 -14.07 9.02 0.20
C ASN A 3 -13.53 7.61 0.55
N LEU A 4 -12.23 7.53 0.82
CA LEU A 4 -11.64 6.35 1.44
C LEU A 4 -11.56 6.60 2.95
N ASP A 5 -12.41 5.92 3.71
CA ASP A 5 -12.44 6.02 5.17
C ASP A 5 -11.50 4.97 5.79
N TRP A 6 -10.34 5.43 6.27
CA TRP A 6 -9.34 4.60 6.95
C TRP A 6 -9.59 4.44 8.45
N SER A 7 -10.69 5.00 8.99
CA SER A 7 -11.01 4.94 10.43
C SER A 7 -11.93 3.76 10.80
N GLY A 8 -12.57 3.11 9.82
CA GLY A 8 -13.43 1.96 10.05
C GLY A 8 -13.49 0.97 8.88
N GLY A 9 -14.20 -0.14 9.12
CA GLY A 9 -14.46 -1.18 8.12
C GLY A 9 -13.21 -1.82 7.52
N ALA A 10 -13.36 -2.36 6.30
CA ALA A 10 -12.33 -3.16 5.66
C ALA A 10 -11.04 -2.37 5.33
N LEU A 11 -11.12 -1.07 5.09
CA LEU A 11 -9.92 -0.23 4.89
C LEU A 11 -9.07 -0.15 6.16
N ALA A 12 -9.70 0.12 7.31
CA ALA A 12 -9.02 0.18 8.61
C ALA A 12 -8.47 -1.19 9.03
N GLU A 13 -9.24 -2.26 8.84
CA GLU A 13 -8.80 -3.63 9.14
C GLU A 13 -7.61 -4.05 8.28
N GLY A 14 -7.67 -3.80 6.97
CA GLY A 14 -6.55 -4.08 6.08
C GLY A 14 -5.31 -3.25 6.42
N LEU A 15 -5.47 -2.00 6.84
CA LEU A 15 -4.35 -1.16 7.28
C LEU A 15 -3.72 -1.69 8.58
N ARG A 16 -4.52 -2.19 9.51
CA ARG A 16 -4.03 -2.86 10.73
C ARG A 16 -3.24 -4.11 10.36
N CYS A 17 -3.78 -4.97 9.49
CA CYS A 17 -3.08 -6.17 9.01
C CYS A 17 -1.77 -5.82 8.29
N TYR A 18 -1.79 -4.81 7.43
CA TYR A 18 -0.60 -4.36 6.69
C TYR A 18 0.52 -3.92 7.64
N ARG A 19 0.18 -3.13 8.67
CA ARG A 19 1.12 -2.66 9.70
C ARG A 19 1.68 -3.79 10.57
N ASN A 20 0.95 -4.89 10.69
CA ASN A 20 1.39 -6.11 11.37
C ASN A 20 2.08 -7.11 10.43
N GLU A 21 2.39 -6.71 9.18
CA GLU A 21 2.99 -7.55 8.14
C GLU A 21 2.14 -8.79 7.76
N GLU A 22 0.85 -8.78 8.11
CA GLU A 22 -0.15 -9.77 7.71
C GLU A 22 -0.65 -9.47 6.29
N PHE A 23 0.27 -9.39 5.32
CA PHE A 23 0.01 -8.86 3.99
C PHE A 23 -1.10 -9.62 3.24
N PHE A 24 -1.19 -10.93 3.41
CA PHE A 24 -2.29 -11.68 2.79
C PHE A 24 -3.66 -11.23 3.32
N LEU A 25 -3.82 -11.04 4.63
CA LEU A 25 -5.09 -10.57 5.20
C LEU A 25 -5.38 -9.12 4.79
N ALA A 26 -4.37 -8.27 4.74
CA ALA A 26 -4.52 -6.90 4.24
C ALA A 26 -5.02 -6.86 2.79
N HIS A 27 -4.51 -7.75 1.93
CA HIS A 27 -5.00 -7.93 0.56
C HIS A 27 -6.49 -8.28 0.54
N GLU A 28 -6.90 -9.31 1.28
CA GLU A 28 -8.28 -9.79 1.32
C GLU A 28 -9.26 -8.69 1.75
N HIS A 29 -8.92 -7.94 2.82
CA HIS A 29 -9.76 -6.84 3.28
C HIS A 29 -9.92 -5.74 2.23
N TRP A 30 -8.86 -5.37 1.52
CA TRP A 30 -8.92 -4.30 0.53
C TRP A 30 -9.49 -4.72 -0.83
N GLU A 31 -9.42 -6.00 -1.20
CA GLU A 31 -9.96 -6.50 -2.47
C GLU A 31 -11.47 -6.26 -2.57
N GLY A 32 -12.23 -6.53 -1.50
CA GLY A 32 -13.67 -6.27 -1.47
C GLY A 32 -14.02 -4.80 -1.70
N VAL A 33 -13.26 -3.87 -1.12
CA VAL A 33 -13.44 -2.43 -1.32
C VAL A 33 -13.09 -2.03 -2.76
N TRP A 34 -12.01 -2.60 -3.30
CA TRP A 34 -11.54 -2.32 -4.65
C TRP A 34 -12.52 -2.80 -5.74
N LEU A 35 -13.16 -3.97 -5.56
CA LEU A 35 -14.14 -4.51 -6.50
C LEU A 35 -15.29 -3.52 -6.74
N GLU A 36 -15.79 -2.89 -5.68
CA GLU A 36 -16.88 -1.91 -5.71
C GLU A 36 -16.42 -0.47 -6.04
N ALA A 37 -15.11 -0.20 -5.96
CA ALA A 37 -14.56 1.13 -6.23
C ALA A 37 -14.68 1.54 -7.70
N ARG A 38 -14.77 2.86 -7.90
CA ARG A 38 -14.75 3.53 -9.22
C ARG A 38 -13.48 4.37 -9.34
N GLU A 39 -13.16 4.81 -10.55
CA GLU A 39 -12.04 5.73 -10.74
C GLU A 39 -12.34 7.10 -10.10
N PRO A 40 -11.34 7.78 -9.53
CA PRO A 40 -9.92 7.40 -9.49
C PRO A 40 -9.50 6.47 -8.32
N GLU A 41 -10.39 6.16 -7.37
CA GLU A 41 -10.09 5.35 -6.19
C GLU A 41 -9.75 3.89 -6.54
N LYS A 42 -10.36 3.34 -7.58
CA LYS A 42 -10.14 1.96 -8.03
C LYS A 42 -8.69 1.72 -8.42
N THR A 43 -8.11 2.59 -9.26
CA THR A 43 -6.70 2.49 -9.64
C THR A 43 -5.77 2.66 -8.43
N PHE A 44 -6.12 3.55 -7.51
CA PHE A 44 -5.34 3.80 -6.30
C PHE A 44 -5.33 2.59 -5.36
N LEU A 45 -6.50 2.04 -5.04
CA LEU A 45 -6.62 0.84 -4.20
C LEU A 45 -5.92 -0.35 -4.85
N GLN A 46 -5.99 -0.48 -6.18
CA GLN A 46 -5.25 -1.52 -6.89
C GLN A 46 -3.74 -1.40 -6.67
N ALA A 47 -3.20 -0.18 -6.61
CA ALA A 47 -1.79 0.04 -6.31
C ALA A 47 -1.42 -0.41 -4.90
N LEU A 48 -2.25 -0.09 -3.89
CA LEU A 48 -2.02 -0.54 -2.51
C LEU A 48 -2.11 -2.07 -2.36
N ILE A 49 -3.09 -2.69 -3.04
CA ILE A 49 -3.25 -4.15 -3.08
C ILE A 49 -2.03 -4.80 -3.74
N GLN A 50 -1.52 -4.23 -4.84
CA GLN A 50 -0.32 -4.74 -5.50
C GLN A 50 0.94 -4.61 -4.63
N THR A 51 1.12 -3.47 -3.95
CA THR A 51 2.20 -3.28 -2.97
C THR A 51 2.12 -4.35 -1.88
N THR A 52 0.92 -4.59 -1.35
CA THR A 52 0.68 -5.59 -0.30
C THR A 52 0.97 -7.02 -0.78
N ALA A 53 0.43 -7.41 -1.94
CA ALA A 53 0.70 -8.71 -2.56
C ALA A 53 2.19 -8.92 -2.85
N ALA A 54 2.92 -7.86 -3.21
CA ALA A 54 4.36 -7.93 -3.44
C ALA A 54 5.13 -8.36 -2.19
N PHE A 55 4.76 -7.86 -1.02
CA PHE A 55 5.42 -8.22 0.24
C PHE A 55 4.97 -9.58 0.77
N HIS A 56 3.73 -10.00 0.52
CA HIS A 56 3.35 -11.40 0.70
C HIS A 56 4.18 -12.35 -0.17
N HIS A 57 4.44 -11.99 -1.44
CA HIS A 57 5.35 -12.74 -2.32
C HIS A 57 6.78 -12.76 -1.79
N LEU A 58 7.24 -11.64 -1.22
CA LEU A 58 8.58 -11.54 -0.67
C LEU A 58 8.76 -12.47 0.54
N GLN A 59 7.77 -12.52 1.44
CA GLN A 59 7.75 -13.45 2.59
C GLN A 59 7.85 -14.92 2.15
N ARG A 60 7.43 -15.25 0.92
CA ARG A 60 7.50 -16.59 0.32
C ARG A 60 8.73 -16.81 -0.56
N GLY A 61 9.69 -15.87 -0.55
CA GLY A 61 10.93 -15.94 -1.33
C GLY A 61 10.78 -15.60 -2.82
N ASN A 62 9.61 -15.15 -3.28
CA ASN A 62 9.37 -14.84 -4.68
C ASN A 62 9.82 -13.41 -5.04
N ARG A 63 11.14 -13.18 -5.07
CA ARG A 63 11.74 -11.85 -5.36
C ARG A 63 11.33 -11.29 -6.72
N ARG A 64 11.26 -12.13 -7.75
CA ARG A 64 10.86 -11.71 -9.11
C ARG A 64 9.41 -11.25 -9.15
N GLY A 65 8.52 -11.99 -8.49
CA GLY A 65 7.11 -11.62 -8.34
C GLY A 65 6.95 -10.31 -7.57
N THR A 66 7.68 -10.15 -6.46
CA THR A 66 7.71 -8.89 -5.69
C THR A 66 8.10 -7.72 -6.58
N ALA A 67 9.23 -7.78 -7.30
CA ALA A 67 9.66 -6.69 -8.16
C ALA A 67 8.66 -6.37 -9.28
N SER A 68 8.00 -7.38 -9.86
CA SER A 68 6.97 -7.18 -10.88
C SER A 68 5.79 -6.36 -10.33
N LEU A 69 5.28 -6.75 -9.14
CA LEU A 69 4.15 -6.09 -8.50
C LEU A 69 4.49 -4.67 -8.02
N LEU A 70 5.68 -4.46 -7.44
CA LEU A 70 6.11 -3.12 -7.03
C LEU A 70 6.25 -2.15 -8.22
N ARG A 71 6.78 -2.60 -9.37
CA ARG A 71 6.79 -1.78 -10.59
C ARG A 71 5.38 -1.43 -11.07
N ALA A 72 4.45 -2.39 -10.98
CA ALA A 72 3.07 -2.18 -11.35
C ALA A 72 2.34 -1.20 -10.41
N ALA A 73 2.63 -1.26 -9.11
CA ALA A 73 2.12 -0.33 -8.11
C ALA A 73 2.66 1.09 -8.36
N LEU A 74 3.97 1.27 -8.59
CA LEU A 74 4.55 2.59 -8.87
C LEU A 74 3.95 3.25 -10.12
N ARG A 75 3.76 2.48 -11.20
CA ARG A 75 3.12 3.02 -12.41
C ARG A 75 1.72 3.55 -12.13
N ARG A 76 0.97 2.89 -11.26
CA ARG A 76 -0.37 3.33 -10.84
C ARG A 76 -0.32 4.51 -9.88
N LEU A 77 0.66 4.57 -8.98
CA LEU A 77 0.86 5.70 -8.07
C LEU A 77 1.40 6.97 -8.77
N GLY A 78 1.98 6.83 -9.96
CA GLY A 78 2.62 7.91 -10.72
C GLY A 78 1.72 9.13 -10.98
N PRO A 79 0.48 8.97 -11.48
CA PRO A 79 -0.42 10.08 -11.78
C PRO A 79 -0.98 10.83 -10.55
N TYR A 80 -0.85 10.27 -9.35
CA TYR A 80 -1.36 10.92 -8.14
C TYR A 80 -0.36 11.94 -7.59
N GLU A 81 -0.91 12.98 -6.95
CA GLU A 81 -0.17 14.00 -6.21
C GLU A 81 0.57 13.39 -5.01
N SER A 82 1.24 14.22 -4.21
CA SER A 82 1.94 13.78 -2.99
C SER A 82 1.01 13.12 -1.95
N SER A 83 -0.31 13.32 -2.08
CA SER A 83 -1.34 12.61 -1.33
C SER A 83 -2.57 12.30 -2.17
N PHE A 84 -3.26 11.23 -1.80
CA PHE A 84 -4.53 10.85 -2.40
C PHE A 84 -5.31 9.92 -1.47
N GLY A 85 -6.63 10.11 -1.38
CA GLY A 85 -7.51 9.22 -0.61
C GLY A 85 -7.12 9.13 0.87
N GLY A 86 -6.53 10.19 1.44
CA GLY A 86 -6.07 10.24 2.84
C GLY A 86 -4.71 9.58 3.09
N VAL A 87 -4.02 9.08 2.07
CA VAL A 87 -2.68 8.46 2.17
C VAL A 87 -1.61 9.41 1.62
N MET A 88 -0.47 9.46 2.30
CA MET A 88 0.74 10.13 1.82
C MET A 88 1.41 9.30 0.72
N VAL A 89 1.09 9.59 -0.54
CA VAL A 89 1.58 8.86 -1.72
C VAL A 89 3.06 9.13 -1.99
N GLY A 90 3.55 10.35 -1.74
CA GLY A 90 4.95 10.74 -1.96
C GLY A 90 5.94 9.78 -1.28
N PRO A 91 5.92 9.68 0.06
CA PRO A 91 6.81 8.78 0.79
C PRO A 91 6.63 7.30 0.41
N LEU A 92 5.39 6.86 0.17
CA LEU A 92 5.12 5.48 -0.24
C LEU A 92 5.81 5.15 -1.58
N ARG A 93 5.80 6.07 -2.55
CA ARG A 93 6.51 5.88 -3.83
C ARG A 93 8.02 5.81 -3.65
N GLU A 94 8.59 6.63 -2.77
CA GLU A 94 10.03 6.64 -2.48
C GLU A 94 10.49 5.30 -1.88
N GLU A 95 9.74 4.81 -0.88
CA GLU A 95 10.03 3.54 -0.21
C GLU A 95 9.88 2.33 -1.14
N ILE A 96 8.83 2.30 -1.98
CA ILE A 96 8.67 1.26 -3.00
C ILE A 96 9.83 1.32 -4.02
N SER A 97 10.27 2.51 -4.41
CA SER A 97 11.39 2.68 -5.34
C SER A 97 12.70 2.17 -4.74
N ALA A 98 12.95 2.43 -3.45
CA ALA A 98 14.11 1.89 -2.73
C ALA A 98 14.09 0.35 -2.69
N TRP A 99 12.92 -0.25 -2.44
CA TRP A 99 12.77 -1.71 -2.50
C TRP A 99 13.08 -2.30 -3.87
N LEU A 100 12.64 -1.65 -4.95
CA LEU A 100 12.97 -2.10 -6.31
C LEU A 100 14.46 -2.06 -6.58
N GLN A 101 15.16 -1.00 -6.15
CA GLN A 101 16.62 -0.92 -6.30
C GLN A 101 17.33 -2.07 -5.59
N VAL A 102 16.92 -2.41 -4.37
CA VAL A 102 17.47 -3.55 -3.61
C VAL A 102 17.19 -4.89 -4.31
N LEU A 103 15.96 -5.08 -4.79
CA LEU A 103 15.59 -6.32 -5.48
C LEU A 103 16.36 -6.51 -6.80
N GLU A 104 16.63 -5.41 -7.52
CA GLU A 104 17.34 -5.39 -8.79
C GLU A 104 18.87 -5.49 -8.62
N ALA A 105 19.44 -4.88 -7.59
CA ALA A 105 20.86 -4.99 -7.27
C ALA A 105 21.28 -6.42 -6.86
N GLY A 106 20.31 -7.26 -6.47
CA GLY A 106 20.57 -8.62 -6.01
C GLY A 106 21.21 -8.68 -4.62
N ASP A 107 21.36 -7.55 -3.94
CA ASP A 107 21.94 -7.47 -2.61
C ASP A 107 20.92 -7.92 -1.56
N ALA A 108 21.14 -9.13 -1.03
CA ALA A 108 20.29 -9.71 0.01
C ALA A 108 20.63 -9.20 1.42
N SER A 109 21.68 -8.38 1.57
CA SER A 109 22.13 -7.88 2.88
C SER A 109 21.35 -6.64 3.34
N LEU A 110 20.74 -5.91 2.42
CA LEU A 110 19.94 -4.73 2.74
C LEU A 110 18.58 -5.13 3.31
N ARG A 111 18.40 -4.83 4.61
CA ARG A 111 17.11 -4.91 5.29
C ARG A 111 16.47 -3.54 5.28
N LEU A 112 15.61 -3.29 4.30
CA LEU A 112 14.70 -2.16 4.34
C LEU A 112 13.50 -2.54 5.22
N ALA A 113 12.96 -1.56 5.95
CA ALA A 113 11.62 -1.70 6.49
C ALA A 113 10.62 -1.82 5.33
N PHE A 114 9.51 -2.51 5.54
CA PHE A 114 8.41 -2.48 4.57
C PHE A 114 7.91 -1.04 4.40
N PRO A 115 7.51 -0.63 3.18
CA PRO A 115 6.95 0.69 2.94
C PRO A 115 5.78 0.96 3.88
N GLU A 116 5.68 2.16 4.42
CA GLU A 116 4.66 2.53 5.38
C GLU A 116 3.49 3.23 4.67
N ILE A 117 2.28 2.74 4.91
CA ILE A 117 1.06 3.44 4.50
C ILE A 117 0.69 4.46 5.58
N ARG A 118 1.22 5.68 5.39
CA ARG A 118 0.98 6.84 6.25
C ARG A 118 -0.29 7.56 5.84
N LEU A 119 -1.12 7.91 6.82
CA LEU A 119 -2.30 8.72 6.60
C LEU A 119 -1.96 10.21 6.74
N GLU A 120 -2.51 11.07 5.88
CA GLU A 120 -2.28 12.54 5.93
C GLU A 120 -2.73 13.15 7.26
N HIS A 121 -3.77 12.58 7.85
CA HIS A 121 -4.24 12.94 9.17
C HIS A 121 -4.31 11.62 9.96
N GLY A 122 -3.64 11.55 11.12
CA GLY A 122 -3.88 10.48 12.09
C GLY A 122 -5.38 10.38 12.40
N PRO A 123 -5.86 9.24 12.93
CA PRO A 123 -7.30 9.05 13.19
C PRO A 123 -7.85 10.31 13.85
N LYS A 124 -8.85 10.95 13.23
CA LYS A 124 -9.53 12.09 13.85
C LYS A 124 -10.05 11.58 15.18
N LEU A 125 -9.39 11.96 16.27
CA LEU A 125 -9.98 11.87 17.59
C LEU A 125 -11.18 12.81 17.52
N ILE A 126 -12.35 12.22 17.30
CA ILE A 126 -13.63 12.90 17.52
C ILE A 126 -13.59 13.32 18.98
N SER A 127 -13.31 14.61 19.22
CA SER A 127 -13.47 15.18 20.55
C SER A 127 -14.96 15.11 20.86
N PRO A 128 -15.38 14.47 21.98
CA PRO A 128 -16.78 14.52 22.36
C PRO A 128 -17.13 15.98 22.68
N VAL A 129 -18.21 16.46 22.06
CA VAL A 129 -18.94 17.68 22.44
C VAL A 129 -19.62 17.44 23.79
#